data_AF-B8C519-F1
#
_entry.id   AF-B8C519-F1
#
_cell.length_a   1.000
_cell.length_b   1.000
_cell.length_c   1.000
_cell.angle_alpha   90.00
_cell.angle_beta   90.00
_cell.angle_gamma   90.00
#
_symmetry.space_group_name_H-M   'P 1'
#
loop_
_entity.id
_entity.type
_entity.pdbx_description
1 polymer ?
#
loop_
_entity_poly.entity_id
_entity_poly.type
_entity_poly.pdbx_seq_one_letter_code
_entity_poly.pdbx_strand_id
1 'polypeptide(L)'
;MIGGKELQSRNITWEAWNGHDGGTITAPTRGGGVSAMWRMTGLLSKSKKGRPPANSAGGGWSDLEIDRLLRYVYSDSDGKDEQQAKHTAIERFDVVVFRVMHGWMLIDEITHERLVEAIELANELLGATTVILMTIPFTNNVKTVEEMQKAEVINEDIREIAKSWHLRNETTGVKHVLVQEYGNYYNHIIWTNARHLGYNVSSPLSASQFLFDMEGPHFLYDRLNDGGPWSPSIPMVCSDMQSLETERSKCNRNYLFSDG
;
A
#
# COMPACT_ATOMS: atom_id res chain seq x y z
N MET A 1 -15.97 -12.09 0.58
CA MET A 1 -16.16 -12.83 1.84
C MET A 1 -14.93 -13.70 2.05
N ILE A 2 -13.99 -13.23 2.88
CA ILE A 2 -12.84 -14.02 3.35
C ILE A 2 -13.41 -15.01 4.37
N GLY A 3 -13.25 -16.31 4.10
CA GLY A 3 -13.92 -17.39 4.82
C GLY A 3 -13.28 -17.68 6.18
N GLY A 4 -14.10 -17.98 7.18
CA GLY A 4 -13.73 -18.03 8.62
C GLY A 4 -12.62 -19.00 9.08
N LYS A 5 -11.95 -19.74 8.19
CA LYS A 5 -10.74 -20.51 8.53
C LYS A 5 -9.45 -19.69 8.40
N GLU A 6 -9.39 -18.77 7.44
CA GLU A 6 -8.19 -17.93 7.22
C GLU A 6 -7.96 -16.96 8.39
N LEU A 7 -9.04 -16.50 9.04
CA LEU A 7 -8.97 -15.72 10.26
C LEU A 7 -8.46 -16.53 11.47
N GLN A 8 -8.59 -17.86 11.47
CA GLN A 8 -8.06 -18.72 12.54
C GLN A 8 -6.55 -18.94 12.41
N SER A 9 -6.01 -18.91 11.19
CA SER A 9 -4.57 -19.04 10.91
C SER A 9 -3.79 -17.73 11.02
N ARG A 10 -4.47 -16.61 11.26
CA ARG A 10 -3.84 -15.29 11.39
C ARG A 10 -3.23 -15.14 12.78
N ASN A 11 -1.93 -14.86 12.84
CA ASN A 11 -1.19 -14.59 14.05
C ASN A 11 -0.60 -13.17 14.02
N ILE A 12 -0.68 -12.46 15.13
CA ILE A 12 -0.03 -11.16 15.31
C ILE A 12 1.34 -11.42 15.94
N THR A 13 2.40 -11.15 15.20
CA THR A 13 3.79 -11.39 15.64
C THR A 13 4.34 -10.23 16.46
N TRP A 14 3.83 -9.02 16.25
CA TRP A 14 4.03 -7.88 17.14
C TRP A 14 2.95 -6.81 16.94
N GLU A 15 2.76 -6.00 17.96
CA GLU A 15 1.97 -4.77 17.89
C GLU A 15 2.87 -3.59 17.53
N ALA A 16 2.42 -2.71 16.64
CA ALA A 16 3.09 -1.46 16.34
C ALA A 16 2.90 -0.43 17.47
N TRP A 17 1.72 -0.47 18.10
CA TRP A 17 1.39 0.19 19.36
C TRP A 17 0.18 -0.54 19.97
N ASN A 18 -0.14 -0.24 21.23
CA ASN A 18 -1.13 -0.97 22.00
C ASN A 18 -2.46 -1.14 21.24
N GLY A 19 -2.79 -2.39 20.91
CA GLY A 19 -4.02 -2.76 20.21
C GLY A 19 -4.00 -2.58 18.68
N HIS A 20 -2.83 -2.32 18.08
CA HIS A 20 -2.68 -2.19 16.63
C HIS A 20 -1.57 -3.09 16.08
N ASP A 21 -1.96 -3.93 15.13
CA ASP A 21 -1.10 -4.92 14.53
C ASP A 21 0.07 -4.28 13.77
N GLY A 22 1.29 -4.65 14.16
CA GLY A 22 2.52 -4.24 13.48
C GLY A 22 2.98 -5.27 12.47
N GLY A 23 3.02 -6.53 12.89
CA GLY A 23 3.35 -7.68 12.04
C GLY A 23 2.28 -8.73 12.17
N THR A 24 1.82 -9.26 11.04
CA THR A 24 0.89 -10.39 11.04
C THR A 24 1.30 -11.43 10.03
N ILE A 25 1.06 -12.69 10.36
CA ILE A 25 1.32 -13.84 9.50
C ILE A 25 0.05 -14.65 9.38
N THR A 26 -0.24 -15.12 8.18
CA THR A 26 -1.28 -16.11 7.90
C THR A 26 -0.60 -17.30 7.25
N ALA A 27 -0.60 -18.44 7.94
CA ALA A 27 0.04 -19.67 7.49
C ALA A 27 -0.66 -20.91 8.09
N PRO A 28 -0.86 -21.98 7.32
CA PRO A 28 -0.73 -22.01 5.86
C PRO A 28 -1.86 -21.20 5.19
N THR A 29 -1.58 -20.58 4.05
CA THR A 29 -2.61 -19.97 3.20
C THR A 29 -3.28 -21.04 2.33
N ARG A 30 -4.45 -20.71 1.76
CA ARG A 30 -5.12 -21.59 0.79
C ARG A 30 -4.20 -21.85 -0.41
N GLY A 31 -3.93 -23.13 -0.68
CA GLY A 31 -2.99 -23.54 -1.72
C GLY A 31 -1.57 -23.83 -1.21
N GLY A 32 -1.34 -23.67 0.09
CA GLY A 32 -0.03 -23.79 0.72
C GLY A 32 0.73 -22.48 0.71
N GLY A 33 1.72 -22.36 1.58
CA GLY A 33 2.56 -21.17 1.72
C GLY A 33 2.07 -20.19 2.78
N VAL A 34 2.56 -18.96 2.71
CA VAL A 34 2.46 -17.96 3.78
C VAL A 34 2.21 -16.58 3.21
N SER A 35 1.38 -15.81 3.89
CA SER A 35 1.25 -14.37 3.68
C SER A 35 1.57 -13.62 4.97
N ALA A 36 2.32 -12.54 4.87
CA ALA A 36 2.60 -11.67 6.00
C ALA A 36 2.29 -10.21 5.64
N MET A 37 1.86 -9.45 6.65
CA MET A 37 1.72 -8.00 6.57
C MET A 37 2.66 -7.37 7.58
N TRP A 38 3.46 -6.42 7.10
CA TRP A 38 4.31 -5.59 7.95
C TRP A 38 3.88 -4.13 7.80
N ARG A 39 3.34 -3.57 8.88
CA ARG A 39 3.00 -2.15 8.97
C ARG A 39 4.26 -1.31 9.18
N MET A 40 4.56 -0.46 8.20
CA MET A 40 5.59 0.57 8.28
C MET A 40 5.01 1.90 7.77
N THR A 41 5.41 3.02 8.35
CA THR A 41 5.00 4.37 7.90
C THR A 41 5.98 4.99 6.90
N GLY A 42 6.97 4.21 6.43
CA GLY A 42 7.82 4.61 5.34
C GLY A 42 8.46 3.44 4.62
N LEU A 43 9.33 3.75 3.66
CA LEU A 43 10.10 2.75 2.92
C LEU A 43 11.16 2.10 3.81
N LEU A 44 11.41 0.82 3.56
CA LEU A 44 12.50 0.07 4.16
C LEU A 44 13.83 0.76 3.85
N SER A 45 14.61 1.13 4.87
CA SER A 45 15.86 1.86 4.72
C SER A 45 16.87 1.50 5.81
N LYS A 46 18.15 1.39 5.48
CA LYS A 46 19.23 1.08 6.43
C LYS A 46 19.32 2.13 7.52
N SER A 47 19.10 3.39 7.15
CA SER A 47 19.09 4.53 8.08
C SER A 47 17.99 4.46 9.15
N LYS A 48 16.96 3.65 8.92
CA LYS A 48 15.80 3.47 9.80
C LYS A 48 15.88 2.18 10.65
N LYS A 49 16.96 1.41 10.55
CA LYS A 49 17.20 0.24 11.43
C LYS A 49 17.30 0.68 12.90
N GLY A 50 16.64 -0.05 13.79
CA GLY A 50 16.58 0.19 15.23
C GLY A 50 15.71 1.38 15.63
N ARG A 51 15.03 2.05 14.69
CA ARG A 51 14.06 3.11 14.99
C ARG A 51 12.71 2.48 15.36
N PRO A 52 11.87 3.15 16.18
CA PRO A 52 10.56 2.64 16.54
C PRO A 52 9.67 2.41 15.32
N PRO A 53 8.84 1.34 15.32
CA PRO A 53 7.89 1.09 14.24
C PRO A 53 6.77 2.13 14.21
N ALA A 54 6.21 2.33 13.00
CA ALA A 54 4.93 2.93 12.57
C ALA A 54 4.27 4.14 13.29
N ASN A 55 4.76 4.70 14.41
CA ASN A 55 4.17 5.88 15.07
C ASN A 55 5.08 7.12 15.06
N SER A 56 6.25 7.04 14.39
CA SER A 56 7.19 8.16 14.26
C SER A 56 7.62 8.34 12.80
N ALA A 57 7.97 9.58 12.44
CA ALA A 57 8.19 10.05 11.05
C ALA A 57 9.03 9.09 10.18
N GLY A 58 8.36 8.42 9.24
CA GLY A 58 8.92 7.49 8.27
C GLY A 58 9.16 6.05 8.77
N GLY A 59 8.87 5.75 10.04
CA GLY A 59 8.92 4.41 10.62
C GLY A 59 10.34 3.83 10.71
N GLY A 60 10.45 2.71 11.41
CA GLY A 60 11.68 1.94 11.58
C GLY A 60 11.45 0.45 11.46
N TRP A 61 12.55 -0.29 11.50
CA TRP A 61 12.54 -1.75 11.54
C TRP A 61 13.68 -2.27 12.41
N SER A 62 13.60 -3.51 12.85
CA SER A 62 14.60 -4.18 13.69
C SER A 62 14.83 -5.63 13.27
N ASP A 63 16.00 -6.16 13.62
CA ASP A 63 16.32 -7.58 13.37
C ASP A 63 15.35 -8.51 14.10
N LEU A 64 14.78 -8.07 15.23
CA LEU A 64 13.79 -8.83 15.98
C LEU A 64 12.49 -9.02 15.18
N GLU A 65 12.02 -8.00 14.46
CA GLU A 65 10.81 -8.10 13.62
C GLU A 65 11.07 -9.02 12.43
N ILE A 66 12.24 -8.89 11.79
CA ILE A 66 12.69 -9.80 10.71
C ILE A 66 12.73 -11.25 11.21
N ASP A 67 13.40 -11.50 12.33
CA ASP A 67 13.50 -12.84 12.92
C ASP A 67 12.12 -13.41 13.29
N ARG A 68 11.20 -12.56 13.78
CA ARG A 68 9.81 -12.98 14.06
C ARG A 68 9.04 -13.37 12.81
N LEU A 69 9.30 -12.73 11.68
CA LEU A 69 8.72 -13.13 10.41
C LEU A 69 9.34 -14.43 9.89
N LEU A 70 10.67 -14.51 9.89
CA LEU A 70 11.38 -15.61 9.24
C LEU A 70 11.42 -16.91 10.05
N ARG A 71 11.36 -16.81 11.38
CA ARG A 71 11.40 -17.98 12.26
C ARG A 71 10.01 -18.42 12.74
N TYR A 72 8.95 -17.82 12.22
CA TYR A 72 7.60 -18.26 12.56
C TYR A 72 7.38 -19.67 12.01
N VAL A 73 6.94 -20.55 12.91
CA VAL A 73 6.71 -21.97 12.64
C VAL A 73 5.22 -22.23 12.58
N TYR A 74 4.76 -22.85 11.49
CA TYR A 74 3.37 -23.28 11.32
C TYR A 74 3.29 -24.78 11.06
N SER A 75 2.09 -25.33 11.25
CA SER A 75 1.78 -26.73 10.92
C SER A 75 1.02 -26.77 9.59
N ASP A 76 1.47 -27.64 8.69
CA ASP A 76 0.76 -27.91 7.41
C ASP A 76 -0.47 -28.82 7.58
N SER A 77 -0.74 -29.30 8.81
CA SER A 77 -1.81 -30.27 9.03
C SER A 77 -3.18 -29.58 9.11
N ASP A 78 -4.13 -30.05 8.31
CA ASP A 78 -5.53 -29.61 8.28
C ASP A 78 -6.35 -30.03 9.54
N GLY A 79 -5.67 -30.23 10.68
CA GLY A 79 -6.26 -30.57 11.97
C GLY A 79 -6.79 -32.00 12.09
N LYS A 80 -6.35 -32.94 11.24
CA LYS A 80 -6.84 -34.33 11.26
C LYS A 80 -5.89 -35.35 11.88
N ASP A 81 -4.60 -35.06 12.01
CA ASP A 81 -3.62 -35.94 12.68
C ASP A 81 -2.49 -35.12 13.33
N GLU A 82 -2.69 -34.70 14.59
CA GLU A 82 -1.69 -33.92 15.35
C GLU A 82 -0.38 -34.69 15.59
N GLN A 83 -0.40 -36.02 15.55
CA GLN A 83 0.77 -36.86 15.85
C GLN A 83 1.83 -36.89 14.72
N GLN A 84 1.56 -36.33 13.55
CA GLN A 84 2.51 -36.21 12.43
C GLN A 84 2.58 -34.80 11.83
N ALA A 85 2.15 -33.78 12.59
CA ALA A 85 2.23 -32.40 12.15
C ALA A 85 3.68 -32.00 11.81
N LYS A 86 3.97 -31.89 10.51
CA LYS A 86 5.25 -31.33 10.04
C LYS A 86 5.25 -29.83 10.35
N HIS A 87 6.21 -29.41 11.14
CA HIS A 87 6.45 -28.00 11.45
C HIS A 87 7.40 -27.41 10.41
N THR A 88 6.98 -26.30 9.80
CA THR A 88 7.72 -25.60 8.75
C THR A 88 7.98 -24.16 9.21
N ALA A 89 9.22 -23.69 9.11
CA ALA A 89 9.61 -22.30 9.38
C ALA A 89 9.59 -21.47 8.09
N ILE A 90 9.25 -20.18 8.19
CA ILE A 90 9.20 -19.25 7.05
C ILE A 90 10.59 -18.71 6.75
N GLU A 91 11.51 -19.54 6.27
CA GLU A 91 12.93 -19.14 6.12
C GLU A 91 13.16 -17.93 5.19
N ARG A 92 12.23 -17.67 4.27
CA ARG A 92 12.25 -16.53 3.34
C ARG A 92 10.86 -16.24 2.78
N PHE A 93 10.71 -15.09 2.16
CA PHE A 93 9.56 -14.74 1.33
C PHE A 93 9.98 -14.67 -0.14
N ASP A 94 9.20 -15.24 -1.05
CA ASP A 94 9.54 -15.18 -2.48
C ASP A 94 9.24 -13.80 -3.10
N VAL A 95 8.19 -13.14 -2.59
CA VAL A 95 7.65 -11.88 -3.09
C VAL A 95 7.45 -10.89 -1.95
N VAL A 96 7.88 -9.63 -2.16
CA VAL A 96 7.54 -8.49 -1.29
C VAL A 96 6.74 -7.47 -2.09
N VAL A 97 5.66 -6.95 -1.50
CA VAL A 97 4.85 -5.90 -2.11
C VAL A 97 4.99 -4.62 -1.27
N PHE A 98 5.54 -3.56 -1.87
CA PHE A 98 5.62 -2.26 -1.24
C PHE A 98 4.41 -1.41 -1.62
N ARG A 99 3.60 -1.07 -0.62
CA ARG A 99 2.59 -0.02 -0.73
C ARG A 99 3.27 1.32 -0.50
N VAL A 100 3.65 2.01 -1.57
CA VAL A 100 4.22 3.37 -1.48
C VAL A 100 3.07 4.33 -1.12
N MET A 101 3.08 4.88 0.10
CA MET A 101 1.95 5.69 0.60
C MET A 101 2.34 7.14 0.85
N HIS A 102 1.81 8.04 0.01
CA HIS A 102 1.76 9.47 0.33
C HIS A 102 0.75 9.74 1.45
N GLY A 103 1.16 10.46 2.49
CA GLY A 103 0.36 10.76 3.69
C GLY A 103 1.01 10.30 4.99
N TRP A 104 1.70 9.16 4.96
CA TRP A 104 2.55 8.70 6.07
C TRP A 104 4.02 9.11 5.89
N MET A 105 4.45 9.20 4.62
CA MET A 105 5.70 9.83 4.21
C MET A 105 5.41 11.18 3.58
N LEU A 106 6.33 12.13 3.78
CA LEU A 106 6.33 13.34 2.95
C LEU A 106 6.62 12.95 1.51
N ILE A 107 6.02 13.64 0.55
CA ILE A 107 6.21 13.30 -0.86
C ILE A 107 7.68 13.42 -1.29
N ASP A 108 8.38 14.42 -0.76
CA ASP A 108 9.80 14.66 -1.04
C ASP A 108 10.73 13.62 -0.36
N GLU A 109 10.20 12.79 0.55
CA GLU A 109 10.91 11.66 1.15
C GLU A 109 10.85 10.40 0.28
N ILE A 110 10.04 10.36 -0.78
CA ILE A 110 9.90 9.22 -1.67
C ILE A 110 10.76 9.48 -2.92
N THR A 111 12.05 9.18 -2.81
CA THR A 111 13.02 9.38 -3.91
C THR A 111 13.36 8.06 -4.61
N HIS A 112 13.90 8.17 -5.82
CA HIS A 112 14.44 7.05 -6.59
C HIS A 112 15.37 6.16 -5.76
N GLU A 113 16.34 6.77 -5.09
CA GLU A 113 17.36 6.06 -4.31
C GLU A 113 16.74 5.31 -3.15
N ARG A 114 15.71 5.88 -2.51
CA ARG A 114 15.01 5.22 -1.40
C ARG A 114 14.12 4.07 -1.85
N LEU A 115 13.50 4.18 -3.03
CA LEU A 115 12.76 3.07 -3.63
C LEU A 115 13.71 1.92 -3.97
N VAL A 116 14.84 2.22 -4.59
CA VAL A 116 15.89 1.25 -4.91
C VAL A 116 16.46 0.59 -3.64
N GLU A 117 16.78 1.38 -2.61
CA GLU A 117 17.27 0.85 -1.32
C GLU A 117 16.25 -0.11 -0.70
N ALA A 118 14.96 0.22 -0.74
CA ALA A 118 13.91 -0.63 -0.20
C ALA A 118 13.81 -1.98 -0.93
N ILE A 119 13.97 -1.99 -2.25
CA ILE A 119 14.00 -3.22 -3.06
C ILE A 119 15.19 -4.09 -2.67
N GLU A 120 16.39 -3.52 -2.56
CA GLU A 120 17.61 -4.25 -2.21
C GLU A 120 17.50 -4.83 -0.79
N LEU A 121 16.98 -4.05 0.15
CA LEU A 121 16.74 -4.50 1.52
C LEU A 121 15.67 -5.60 1.63
N ALA A 122 14.68 -5.63 0.75
CA ALA A 122 13.71 -6.72 0.73
C ALA A 122 14.39 -8.07 0.46
N ASN A 123 15.40 -8.11 -0.41
CA ASN A 123 16.21 -9.30 -0.59
C ASN A 123 17.11 -9.58 0.62
N GLU A 124 17.86 -8.57 1.06
CA GLU A 124 18.82 -8.71 2.17
C GLU A 124 18.16 -9.24 3.44
N LEU A 125 16.97 -8.73 3.79
CA LEU A 125 16.31 -9.02 5.05
C LEU A 125 15.30 -10.16 4.97
N LEU A 126 14.61 -10.34 3.84
CA LEU A 126 13.49 -11.29 3.71
C LEU A 126 13.74 -12.37 2.67
N GLY A 127 14.87 -12.32 1.95
CA GLY A 127 15.20 -13.27 0.88
C GLY A 127 14.37 -13.10 -0.40
N ALA A 128 13.63 -12.00 -0.52
CA ALA A 128 12.74 -11.75 -1.65
C ALA A 128 13.49 -11.64 -2.97
N THR A 129 13.04 -12.41 -3.97
CA THR A 129 13.62 -12.35 -5.32
C THR A 129 12.72 -11.62 -6.30
N THR A 130 11.46 -11.40 -5.92
CA THR A 130 10.51 -10.56 -6.64
C THR A 130 10.03 -9.43 -5.73
N VAL A 131 10.04 -8.21 -6.23
CA VAL A 131 9.47 -7.06 -5.53
C VAL A 131 8.40 -6.42 -6.41
N ILE A 132 7.27 -6.08 -5.81
CA ILE A 132 6.18 -5.37 -6.49
C ILE A 132 6.05 -3.99 -5.86
N LEU A 133 6.21 -2.95 -6.67
CA LEU A 133 5.97 -1.58 -6.26
C LEU A 133 4.54 -1.17 -6.66
N MET A 134 3.74 -0.75 -5.69
CA MET A 134 2.43 -0.17 -5.97
C MET A 134 2.56 1.31 -6.27
N THR A 135 1.96 1.78 -7.37
CA THR A 135 1.87 3.21 -7.67
C THR A 135 1.01 3.95 -6.64
N ILE A 136 1.35 5.20 -6.37
CA ILE A 136 0.67 6.10 -5.45
C ILE A 136 -0.66 6.55 -6.07
N PRO A 137 -1.81 6.25 -5.44
CA PRO A 137 -3.10 6.77 -5.87
C PRO A 137 -3.30 8.22 -5.43
N PHE A 138 -4.28 8.90 -6.01
CA PHE A 138 -4.81 10.10 -5.40
C PHE A 138 -5.40 9.77 -4.01
N THR A 139 -5.05 10.57 -2.99
CA THR A 139 -5.56 10.42 -1.63
C THR A 139 -6.05 11.75 -1.07
N ASN A 140 -6.72 11.69 0.07
CA ASN A 140 -7.08 12.87 0.87
C ASN A 140 -5.86 13.63 1.43
N ASN A 141 -4.66 13.06 1.35
CA ASN A 141 -3.40 13.73 1.71
C ASN A 141 -2.86 14.63 0.59
N VAL A 142 -3.34 14.50 -0.65
CA VAL A 142 -2.95 15.36 -1.77
C VAL A 142 -3.80 16.63 -1.74
N LYS A 143 -3.26 17.72 -1.19
CA LYS A 143 -3.97 18.99 -0.96
C LYS A 143 -3.85 19.97 -2.13
N THR A 144 -2.82 19.84 -2.97
CA THR A 144 -2.56 20.76 -4.09
C THR A 144 -2.34 20.03 -5.41
N VAL A 145 -2.43 20.78 -6.51
CA VAL A 145 -2.10 20.30 -7.87
C VAL A 145 -0.61 19.94 -7.96
N GLU A 146 0.25 20.71 -7.30
CA GLU A 146 1.69 20.45 -7.25
C GLU A 146 2.01 19.11 -6.57
N GLU A 147 1.35 18.79 -5.45
CA GLU A 147 1.52 17.49 -4.78
C GLU A 147 1.05 16.33 -5.66
N MET A 148 -0.02 16.52 -6.44
CA MET A 148 -0.48 15.51 -7.41
C MET A 148 0.57 15.28 -8.49
N GLN A 149 1.14 16.35 -9.05
CA GLN A 149 2.21 16.26 -10.06
C GLN A 149 3.46 15.56 -9.50
N LYS A 150 3.84 15.85 -8.26
CA LYS A 150 4.94 15.13 -7.59
C LYS A 150 4.65 13.63 -7.46
N ALA A 151 3.41 13.26 -7.15
CA ALA A 151 3.03 11.84 -7.06
C ALA A 151 3.09 11.15 -8.43
N GLU A 152 2.74 11.85 -9.50
CA GLU A 152 2.90 11.36 -10.87
C GLU A 152 4.36 11.15 -11.23
N VAL A 153 5.25 12.08 -10.88
CA VAL A 153 6.70 11.92 -11.07
C VAL A 153 7.22 10.68 -10.34
N ILE A 154 6.79 10.46 -9.10
CA ILE A 154 7.16 9.24 -8.34
C ILE A 154 6.62 7.98 -9.02
N ASN A 155 5.40 8.01 -9.57
CA ASN A 155 4.85 6.86 -10.29
C ASN A 155 5.61 6.55 -11.58
N GLU A 156 6.04 7.56 -12.32
CA GLU A 156 6.95 7.38 -13.47
C GLU A 156 8.29 6.78 -13.03
N ASP A 157 8.82 7.24 -11.91
CA ASP A 157 10.07 6.70 -11.36
C ASP A 157 9.93 5.22 -10.95
N ILE A 158 8.81 4.85 -10.30
CA ILE A 158 8.46 3.44 -10.01
C ILE A 158 8.45 2.60 -11.30
N ARG A 159 7.85 3.12 -12.37
CA ARG A 159 7.79 2.43 -13.68
C ARG A 159 9.17 2.29 -14.30
N GLU A 160 9.98 3.34 -14.25
CA GLU A 160 11.33 3.32 -14.80
C GLU A 160 12.26 2.40 -14.01
N ILE A 161 12.17 2.37 -12.67
CA ILE A 161 12.88 1.41 -11.82
C ILE A 161 12.54 -0.03 -12.26
N ALA A 162 11.26 -0.36 -12.38
CA ALA A 162 10.85 -1.71 -12.79
C ALA A 162 11.33 -2.06 -14.20
N LYS A 163 11.20 -1.13 -15.14
CA LYS A 163 11.61 -1.31 -16.54
C LYS A 163 13.11 -1.50 -16.68
N SER A 164 13.91 -0.71 -15.95
CA SER A 164 15.38 -0.73 -16.03
C SER A 164 16.03 -1.74 -15.08
N TRP A 165 15.27 -2.38 -14.17
CA TRP A 165 15.85 -3.26 -13.15
C TRP A 165 16.72 -4.37 -13.72
N HIS A 166 16.30 -4.97 -14.84
CA HIS A 166 17.04 -6.04 -15.53
C HIS A 166 18.41 -5.61 -16.07
N LEU A 167 18.68 -4.30 -16.17
CA LEU A 167 19.97 -3.75 -16.60
C LEU A 167 20.94 -3.58 -15.43
N ARG A 168 20.48 -3.70 -14.18
CA ARG A 168 21.35 -3.63 -13.00
C ARG A 168 22.18 -4.91 -12.89
N ASN A 169 23.38 -4.79 -12.36
CA ASN A 169 24.26 -5.93 -12.10
C ASN A 169 23.58 -6.95 -11.16
N GLU A 170 23.86 -8.24 -11.35
CA GLU A 170 23.26 -9.38 -10.61
C GLU A 170 23.50 -9.39 -9.08
N THR A 171 24.14 -8.36 -8.53
CA THR A 171 24.60 -8.31 -7.13
C THR A 171 23.48 -8.09 -6.11
N THR A 172 22.27 -7.73 -6.53
CA THR A 172 21.18 -7.33 -5.60
C THR A 172 20.29 -8.50 -5.13
N GLY A 173 20.41 -9.70 -5.72
CA GLY A 173 19.58 -10.86 -5.40
C GLY A 173 18.11 -10.78 -5.86
N VAL A 174 17.57 -9.59 -6.08
CA VAL A 174 16.24 -9.35 -6.69
C VAL A 174 16.29 -9.55 -8.19
N LYS A 175 15.53 -10.53 -8.68
CA LYS A 175 15.45 -10.91 -10.10
C LYS A 175 14.36 -10.14 -10.85
N HIS A 176 13.26 -9.83 -10.18
CA HIS A 176 12.10 -9.21 -10.80
C HIS A 176 11.62 -8.03 -9.97
N VAL A 177 11.46 -6.88 -10.61
CA VAL A 177 10.71 -5.75 -10.08
C VAL A 177 9.50 -5.53 -10.97
N LEU A 178 8.32 -5.59 -10.37
CA LEU A 178 7.05 -5.43 -11.07
C LEU A 178 6.34 -4.18 -10.54
N VAL A 179 5.46 -3.63 -11.36
CA VAL A 179 4.58 -2.52 -10.96
C VAL A 179 3.16 -3.03 -10.83
N GLN A 180 2.53 -2.71 -9.72
CA GLN A 180 1.08 -2.81 -9.58
C GLN A 180 0.48 -1.42 -9.78
N GLU A 181 -0.28 -1.25 -10.87
CA GLU A 181 -0.91 0.02 -11.27
C GLU A 181 -2.13 0.39 -10.40
N TYR A 182 -1.90 0.47 -9.09
CA TYR A 182 -2.91 0.77 -8.09
C TYR A 182 -3.39 2.24 -8.20
N GLY A 183 -2.47 3.16 -8.45
CA GLY A 183 -2.79 4.57 -8.65
C GLY A 183 -3.75 4.78 -9.81
N ASN A 184 -3.48 4.15 -10.96
CA ASN A 184 -4.34 4.28 -12.13
C ASN A 184 -5.72 3.67 -11.91
N TYR A 185 -5.77 2.48 -11.31
CA TYR A 185 -7.04 1.84 -10.97
C TYR A 185 -7.91 2.73 -10.06
N TYR A 186 -7.32 3.27 -8.99
CA TYR A 186 -8.04 4.08 -8.02
C TYR A 186 -8.52 5.41 -8.63
N ASN A 187 -7.66 6.08 -9.40
CA ASN A 187 -8.00 7.33 -10.08
C ASN A 187 -9.14 7.11 -11.09
N HIS A 188 -9.15 6.00 -11.83
CA HIS A 188 -10.25 5.68 -12.75
C HIS A 188 -11.60 5.56 -12.02
N ILE A 189 -11.62 4.97 -10.82
CA ILE A 189 -12.83 4.88 -10.00
C ILE A 189 -13.30 6.27 -9.60
N ILE A 190 -12.40 7.14 -9.11
CA ILE A 190 -12.73 8.51 -8.70
C ILE A 190 -13.32 9.31 -9.87
N TRP A 191 -12.69 9.28 -11.04
CA TRP A 191 -13.17 10.02 -12.22
C TRP A 191 -14.50 9.49 -12.74
N THR A 192 -14.66 8.17 -12.78
CA THR A 192 -15.94 7.55 -13.18
C THR A 192 -17.05 8.00 -12.25
N ASN A 193 -16.76 8.10 -10.95
CA ASN A 193 -17.71 8.58 -9.96
C ASN A 193 -17.96 10.09 -10.07
N ALA A 194 -16.94 10.90 -10.32
CA ALA A 194 -17.10 12.34 -10.58
C ALA A 194 -18.04 12.58 -11.78
N ARG A 195 -17.87 11.83 -12.87
CA ARG A 195 -18.80 11.87 -14.00
C ARG A 195 -20.22 11.50 -13.58
N HIS A 196 -20.38 10.43 -12.80
CA HIS A 196 -21.70 10.01 -12.32
C HIS A 196 -22.39 11.09 -11.49
N LEU A 197 -21.63 11.85 -10.70
CA LEU A 197 -22.10 12.98 -9.91
C LEU A 197 -22.37 14.26 -10.73
N GLY A 198 -22.07 14.25 -12.03
CA GLY A 198 -22.31 15.39 -12.92
C GLY A 198 -21.17 16.41 -12.98
N TYR A 199 -19.97 16.10 -12.47
CA TYR A 199 -18.81 16.95 -12.69
C TYR A 199 -18.46 16.99 -14.19
N ASN A 200 -17.98 18.15 -14.64
CA ASN A 200 -17.53 18.33 -16.02
C ASN A 200 -16.13 17.73 -16.22
N VAL A 201 -16.10 16.42 -16.48
CA VAL A 201 -14.88 15.63 -16.74
C VAL A 201 -15.00 14.95 -18.11
N SER A 202 -13.92 14.94 -18.89
CA SER A 202 -13.88 14.36 -20.24
C SER A 202 -14.01 12.82 -20.22
N SER A 203 -14.51 12.24 -21.32
CA SER A 203 -14.69 10.79 -21.52
C SER A 203 -14.17 10.36 -22.90
N PRO A 204 -13.51 9.19 -23.02
CA PRO A 204 -12.97 8.41 -21.90
C PRO A 204 -11.89 9.25 -21.19
N LEU A 205 -11.54 8.90 -19.95
CA LEU A 205 -10.20 9.22 -19.46
C LEU A 205 -9.25 8.82 -20.58
N SER A 206 -8.43 9.75 -21.07
CA SER A 206 -7.31 9.38 -21.92
C SER A 206 -6.37 8.60 -21.01
N ALA A 207 -6.66 7.33 -20.78
CA ALA A 207 -5.76 6.38 -20.14
C ALA A 207 -4.62 6.08 -21.13
N SER A 208 -3.93 7.13 -21.55
CA SER A 208 -2.62 7.02 -22.12
C SER A 208 -1.68 6.65 -20.97
N GLN A 209 -0.61 5.93 -21.29
CA GLN A 209 0.38 5.47 -20.31
C GLN A 209 1.00 6.59 -19.45
N PHE A 210 0.81 7.86 -19.80
CA PHE A 210 1.69 8.95 -19.35
C PHE A 210 0.98 10.20 -18.80
N LEU A 211 -0.34 10.34 -18.96
CA LEU A 211 -1.09 11.51 -18.50
C LEU A 211 -2.45 11.09 -17.98
N PHE A 212 -2.71 11.34 -16.69
CA PHE A 212 -4.08 11.64 -16.30
C PHE A 212 -4.41 12.97 -16.95
N ASP A 213 -5.55 13.05 -17.63
CA ASP A 213 -6.07 14.33 -18.07
C ASP A 213 -6.21 15.22 -16.83
N MET A 214 -5.26 16.14 -16.66
CA MET A 214 -5.29 17.22 -15.67
C MET A 214 -6.33 18.27 -16.05
N GLU A 215 -7.15 18.04 -17.07
CA GLU A 215 -8.31 18.86 -17.40
C GLU A 215 -9.40 18.64 -16.36
N GLY A 216 -9.66 19.68 -15.57
CA GLY A 216 -10.69 19.69 -14.53
C GLY A 216 -10.31 19.04 -13.20
N PRO A 217 -9.08 19.16 -12.65
CA PRO A 217 -8.72 18.49 -11.40
C PRO A 217 -9.40 19.16 -10.21
N HIS A 218 -10.11 20.28 -10.41
CA HIS A 218 -10.83 21.00 -9.37
C HIS A 218 -11.83 20.11 -8.61
N PHE A 219 -12.45 19.12 -9.25
CA PHE A 219 -13.34 18.20 -8.55
C PHE A 219 -12.61 17.32 -7.52
N LEU A 220 -11.30 17.05 -7.71
CA LEU A 220 -10.48 16.32 -6.74
C LEU A 220 -10.27 17.13 -5.46
N TYR A 221 -10.37 18.45 -5.55
CA TYR A 221 -10.23 19.36 -4.41
C TYR A 221 -11.57 19.84 -3.86
N ASP A 222 -12.69 19.39 -4.44
CA ASP A 222 -14.03 19.58 -3.88
C ASP A 222 -14.22 18.62 -2.70
N ARG A 223 -13.87 19.09 -1.49
CA ARG A 223 -13.80 18.28 -0.26
C ARG A 223 -15.08 18.39 0.56
N LEU A 224 -15.35 17.38 1.39
CA LEU A 224 -16.37 17.48 2.43
C LEU A 224 -15.94 18.47 3.53
N ASN A 225 -16.87 19.32 3.98
CA ASN A 225 -16.59 20.40 4.94
C ASN A 225 -16.22 19.90 6.35
N ASP A 226 -16.71 18.72 6.76
CA ASP A 226 -16.54 18.18 8.12
C ASP A 226 -15.70 16.89 8.17
N GLY A 227 -14.85 16.65 7.17
CA GLY A 227 -14.01 15.44 7.09
C GLY A 227 -12.75 15.47 7.97
N GLY A 228 -12.60 16.47 8.84
CA GLY A 228 -11.43 16.64 9.70
C GLY A 228 -10.15 17.05 8.93
N PRO A 229 -8.95 16.79 9.48
CA PRO A 229 -7.68 17.18 8.82
C PRO A 229 -7.46 16.50 7.46
N TRP A 230 -8.17 15.40 7.22
CA TRP A 230 -8.04 14.56 6.03
C TRP A 230 -9.35 14.45 5.26
N SER A 231 -10.05 15.57 5.06
CA SER A 231 -11.30 15.58 4.31
C SER A 231 -11.16 14.92 2.94
N PRO A 232 -11.95 13.89 2.62
CA PRO A 232 -11.94 13.24 1.33
C PRO A 232 -12.57 14.15 0.26
N SER A 233 -12.24 13.91 -1.00
CA SER A 233 -12.98 14.54 -2.11
C SER A 233 -14.36 13.93 -2.18
N ILE A 234 -15.36 14.75 -2.51
CA ILE A 234 -16.73 14.32 -2.76
C ILE A 234 -16.76 13.12 -3.71
N PRO A 235 -16.12 13.15 -4.90
CA PRO A 235 -16.12 12.01 -5.82
C PRO A 235 -15.31 10.79 -5.35
N MET A 236 -14.58 10.84 -4.24
CA MET A 236 -13.99 9.63 -3.64
C MET A 236 -15.03 8.82 -2.86
N VAL A 237 -16.04 9.48 -2.29
CA VAL A 237 -16.85 8.88 -1.21
C VAL A 237 -18.36 9.00 -1.43
N CYS A 238 -18.79 9.89 -2.31
CA CYS A 238 -20.21 10.17 -2.59
C CYS A 238 -20.80 9.35 -3.72
N SER A 239 -22.11 9.08 -3.65
CA SER A 239 -22.88 8.42 -4.70
C SER A 239 -23.86 9.31 -5.43
N ASP A 240 -24.28 10.40 -4.79
CA ASP A 240 -25.25 11.35 -5.33
C ASP A 240 -24.96 12.74 -4.76
N MET A 241 -25.36 13.78 -5.51
CA MET A 241 -25.22 15.17 -5.10
C MET A 241 -26.41 15.65 -4.25
N GLN A 242 -27.54 14.93 -4.26
CA GLN A 242 -28.75 15.33 -3.54
C GLN A 242 -28.51 15.38 -2.02
N SER A 243 -27.77 14.41 -1.46
CA SER A 243 -27.42 14.45 -0.04
C SER A 243 -26.57 15.66 0.34
N LEU A 244 -25.75 16.18 -0.59
CA LEU A 244 -24.87 17.32 -0.38
C LEU A 244 -25.58 18.67 -0.44
N GLU A 245 -26.74 18.74 -1.10
CA GLU A 245 -27.59 19.95 -1.10
C GLU A 245 -28.21 20.20 0.28
N THR A 246 -28.51 19.13 1.01
CA THR A 246 -29.09 19.18 2.36
C THR A 246 -28.04 19.24 3.48
N GLU A 247 -26.92 18.52 3.36
CA GLU A 247 -25.87 18.48 4.37
C GLU A 247 -24.51 18.10 3.74
N ARG A 248 -23.68 19.10 3.40
CA ARG A 248 -22.33 18.88 2.81
C ARG A 248 -21.34 18.09 3.71
N SER A 249 -21.74 17.78 4.94
CA SER A 249 -20.98 16.99 5.90
C SER A 249 -21.22 15.48 5.75
N LYS A 250 -22.30 15.07 5.05
CA LYS A 250 -22.72 13.67 4.94
C LYS A 250 -22.89 13.23 3.51
N CYS A 251 -22.43 12.02 3.23
CA CYS A 251 -22.64 11.39 1.95
C CYS A 251 -23.09 9.94 2.10
N ASN A 252 -24.02 9.52 1.23
CA ASN A 252 -24.81 8.31 1.44
C ASN A 252 -24.08 6.97 1.24
N ARG A 253 -22.78 6.93 0.86
CA ARG A 253 -22.24 5.67 0.33
C ARG A 253 -20.93 5.10 0.81
N ASN A 254 -20.13 5.76 1.63
CA ASN A 254 -18.96 5.07 2.17
C ASN A 254 -18.78 5.43 3.63
N TYR A 255 -18.87 4.42 4.50
CA TYR A 255 -18.37 4.52 5.86
C TYR A 255 -16.90 4.96 5.76
N LEU A 256 -16.62 6.21 6.11
CA LEU A 256 -15.27 6.71 6.19
C LEU A 256 -14.59 5.99 7.35
N PHE A 257 -13.59 5.18 7.05
CA PHE A 257 -12.66 4.75 8.09
C PHE A 257 -11.93 5.99 8.58
N SER A 258 -11.98 6.23 9.89
CA SER A 258 -11.43 7.44 10.51
C SER A 258 -9.90 7.50 10.48
N ASP A 259 -9.22 6.42 10.06
CA ASP A 259 -7.75 6.32 10.03
C ASP A 259 -7.11 6.57 8.65
N GLY A 260 -7.88 6.95 7.63
CA GLY A 260 -7.37 7.39 6.32
C GLY A 260 -7.11 6.28 5.33
#